data_AF-A0A847QE36-F1
#
_entry.id   AF-A0A847QE36-F1
#
_cell.length_a   1.000
_cell.length_b   1.000
_cell.length_c   1.000
_cell.angle_alpha   90.00
_cell.angle_beta   90.00
_cell.angle_gamma   90.00
#
_symmetry.space_group_name_H-M   'P 1'
#
loop_
_entity.id
_entity.type
_entity.pdbx_description
1 polymer ?
#
loop_
_entity_poly.entity_id
_entity_poly.type
_entity_poly.pdbx_seq_one_letter_code
_entity_poly.pdbx_strand_id
1 'polypeptide(L)'
;MSKQWKHFMIGALTMLILLVSGFLLFSETGKISTRSPSNSLNPTIPSDTVIIKPLPPLLILRGTDVAFEGKAEFKQAIAGRFAQNIVITNFQATGNNAEKSMIKIVWENGQIEKIYPGTTDKRILSNQRAVDISILGYSMHERRIFKDSSRKGTLTWEIRYEPVEL
;
A
#
# COMPACT_ATOMS: atom_id res chain seq x y z
N MET A 1 18.51 43.80 33.78
CA MET A 1 17.71 42.76 33.09
C MET A 1 17.92 41.35 33.69
N SER A 2 17.92 41.19 35.03
CA SER A 2 18.26 39.90 35.68
C SER A 2 17.13 39.24 36.49
N LYS A 3 15.93 39.86 36.56
CA LYS A 3 14.80 39.32 37.34
C LYS A 3 13.85 38.42 36.52
N GLN A 4 13.78 38.57 35.20
CA GLN A 4 12.84 37.81 34.35
C GLN A 4 13.27 36.35 34.11
N TRP A 5 14.56 36.04 34.15
CA TRP A 5 15.07 34.68 33.94
C TRP A 5 14.57 33.68 34.99
N LYS A 6 14.41 34.13 36.25
CA LYS A 6 13.97 33.28 37.35
C LYS A 6 12.53 32.79 37.13
N HIS A 7 11.64 33.66 36.65
CA HIS A 7 10.24 33.30 36.37
C HIS A 7 10.12 32.37 35.17
N PHE A 8 10.97 32.53 34.15
CA PHE A 8 11.02 31.62 33.01
C PHE A 8 11.46 30.20 33.40
N MET A 9 12.51 30.08 34.24
CA MET A 9 12.99 28.78 34.72
C MET A 9 11.96 28.05 35.59
N ILE A 10 11.21 28.79 36.42
CA ILE A 10 10.14 28.23 37.25
C ILE A 10 9.01 27.70 36.36
N GLY A 11 8.59 28.47 35.35
CA GLY A 11 7.57 28.05 34.39
C GLY A 11 7.97 26.79 33.61
N ALA A 12 9.20 26.76 33.08
CA ALA A 12 9.72 25.61 32.35
C ALA A 12 9.79 24.34 33.22
N LEU A 13 10.19 24.48 34.49
CA LEU A 13 10.26 23.35 35.41
C LEU A 13 8.87 22.79 35.74
N THR A 14 7.85 23.66 35.90
CA THR A 14 6.48 23.21 36.14
C THR A 14 5.87 22.46 34.95
N MET A 15 6.13 22.92 33.73
CA MET A 15 5.67 22.23 32.51
C MET A 15 6.33 20.87 32.32
N LEU A 16 7.62 20.75 32.66
CA LEU A 16 8.35 19.48 32.58
C LEU A 16 7.80 18.45 33.58
N ILE A 17 7.50 18.87 34.80
CA ILE A 17 6.90 17.98 35.82
C ILE A 17 5.51 17.49 35.37
N LEU A 18 4.69 18.35 34.76
CA LEU A 18 3.37 17.97 34.24
C LEU A 18 3.46 16.99 33.05
N LEU A 19 4.43 17.18 32.15
CA LEU A 19 4.64 16.28 31.02
C LEU A 19 5.13 14.89 31.49
N VAL A 20 6.05 14.85 32.45
CA VAL A 20 6.58 13.58 32.99
C VAL A 20 5.51 12.84 33.81
N SER A 21 4.74 13.54 34.63
CA SER A 21 3.66 12.89 35.41
C SER A 21 2.54 12.38 34.51
N GLY A 22 2.17 13.12 33.45
CA GLY A 22 1.23 12.65 32.43
C GLY A 22 1.73 11.42 31.66
N PHE A 23 3.03 11.37 31.33
CA PHE A 23 3.63 10.23 30.63
C PHE A 23 3.70 8.98 31.50
N LEU A 24 3.94 9.13 32.81
CA LEU A 24 3.96 7.99 33.74
C LEU A 24 2.56 7.41 33.98
N LEU A 25 1.53 8.25 34.06
CA LEU A 25 0.13 7.78 34.21
C LEU A 25 -0.37 7.03 32.96
N PHE A 26 0.09 7.39 31.76
CA PHE A 26 -0.27 6.68 30.52
C PHE A 26 0.54 5.39 30.29
N SER A 27 1.72 5.26 30.92
CA SER A 27 2.62 4.10 30.72
C SER A 27 2.28 2.89 31.60
N GLU A 28 1.29 2.98 32.49
CA GLU A 28 0.89 1.88 33.39
C GLU A 28 -0.32 1.05 32.90
N THR A 29 -0.77 1.25 31.65
CA THR A 29 -1.81 0.41 31.04
C THR A 29 -1.17 -0.69 30.18
N GLY A 30 -0.50 -1.64 30.82
CA GLY A 30 0.26 -2.66 30.09
C GLY A 30 0.74 -3.86 30.90
N LYS A 31 -0.03 -4.31 31.90
CA LYS A 31 0.21 -5.60 32.57
C LYS A 31 -1.08 -6.39 32.71
N ILE A 32 -1.59 -6.88 31.58
CA ILE A 32 -2.54 -8.00 31.60
C ILE A 32 -1.72 -9.28 31.79
N SER A 33 -1.88 -9.84 32.98
CA SER A 33 -1.47 -11.18 33.36
C SER A 33 -2.15 -12.21 32.46
N THR A 34 -1.37 -12.98 31.72
CA THR A 34 -1.78 -14.33 31.25
C THR A 34 -0.70 -15.31 31.64
N ARG A 35 -0.92 -15.91 32.81
CA ARG A 35 -0.31 -17.17 33.25
C ARG A 35 -0.58 -18.23 32.18
N SER A 36 0.45 -18.59 31.41
CA SER A 36 0.40 -19.78 30.54
C SER A 36 0.58 -21.03 31.40
N PRO A 37 -0.38 -21.97 31.46
CA PRO A 37 -0.09 -23.29 31.99
C PRO A 37 0.74 -24.06 30.94
N SER A 38 2.00 -24.30 31.28
CA SER A 38 2.82 -25.31 30.61
C SER A 38 2.16 -26.67 30.77
N ASN A 39 1.57 -27.19 29.70
CA ASN A 39 1.33 -28.62 29.49
C ASN A 39 1.42 -28.88 27.99
N SER A 40 2.64 -29.11 27.50
CA SER A 40 2.87 -29.68 26.19
C SER A 40 2.52 -31.17 26.23
N LEU A 41 1.22 -31.47 26.19
CA LEU A 41 0.76 -32.72 25.60
C LEU A 41 1.02 -32.56 24.10
N ASN A 42 1.99 -33.28 23.55
CA ASN A 42 2.10 -33.44 22.10
C ASN A 42 0.80 -34.12 21.65
N PRO A 43 -0.12 -33.44 20.92
CA PRO A 43 -1.29 -34.12 20.42
C PRO A 43 -0.79 -35.11 19.36
N THR A 44 -0.92 -36.41 19.63
CA THR A 44 -0.83 -37.45 18.60
C THR A 44 -1.93 -37.15 17.59
N ILE A 45 -1.56 -36.55 16.46
CA ILE A 45 -2.46 -36.26 15.35
C ILE A 45 -2.96 -37.61 14.83
N PRO A 46 -4.27 -37.91 14.87
CA PRO A 46 -4.80 -39.18 14.37
C PRO A 46 -4.52 -39.30 12.87
N SER A 47 -4.25 -40.52 12.39
CA SER A 47 -3.86 -40.83 11.00
C SER A 47 -4.87 -40.34 9.95
N ASP A 48 -6.11 -40.11 10.36
CA ASP A 48 -7.24 -39.70 9.51
C ASP A 48 -7.46 -38.18 9.52
N THR A 49 -6.49 -37.41 10.01
CA THR A 49 -6.58 -35.94 10.03
C THR A 49 -6.37 -35.37 8.63
N VAL A 50 -7.44 -34.80 8.08
CA VAL A 50 -7.38 -34.01 6.83
C VAL A 50 -6.81 -32.63 7.16
N ILE A 51 -5.60 -32.34 6.66
CA ILE A 51 -4.99 -31.01 6.77
C ILE A 51 -5.67 -30.09 5.75
N ILE A 52 -6.61 -29.26 6.21
CA ILE A 52 -7.21 -28.22 5.38
C ILE A 52 -6.20 -27.06 5.29
N LYS A 53 -5.49 -26.96 4.17
CA LYS A 53 -4.62 -25.81 3.90
C LYS A 53 -5.49 -24.64 3.43
N PRO A 54 -5.50 -23.50 4.14
CA PRO A 54 -6.24 -22.33 3.66
C PRO A 54 -5.65 -21.86 2.33
N LEU A 55 -6.52 -21.46 1.40
CA LEU A 55 -6.08 -20.85 0.15
C LEU A 55 -5.39 -19.52 0.46
N PRO A 56 -4.34 -19.15 -0.29
CA PRO A 56 -3.71 -17.84 -0.14
C PRO A 56 -4.76 -16.73 -0.38
N PRO A 57 -4.74 -15.65 0.41
CA PRO A 57 -5.68 -14.55 0.23
C PRO A 57 -5.43 -13.85 -1.10
N LEU A 58 -6.49 -13.69 -1.89
CA LEU A 58 -6.44 -13.02 -3.19
C LEU A 58 -7.03 -11.61 -3.03
N LEU A 59 -6.19 -10.58 -3.15
CA LEU A 59 -6.52 -9.18 -2.91
C LEU A 59 -6.71 -8.43 -4.23
N ILE A 60 -7.41 -7.30 -4.16
CA ILE A 60 -7.82 -6.52 -5.33
C ILE A 60 -7.41 -5.05 -5.17
N LEU A 61 -6.68 -4.52 -6.14
CA LEU A 61 -6.44 -3.09 -6.34
C LEU A 61 -7.31 -2.62 -7.49
N ARG A 62 -8.14 -1.60 -7.25
CA ARG A 62 -9.05 -1.09 -8.28
C ARG A 62 -9.19 0.41 -8.25
N GLY A 63 -9.43 0.96 -9.43
CA GLY A 63 -9.90 2.33 -9.64
C GLY A 63 -10.96 2.29 -10.73
N THR A 64 -12.06 3.00 -10.51
CA THR A 64 -13.18 3.05 -11.46
C THR A 64 -13.40 4.50 -11.85
N ASP A 65 -13.33 4.76 -13.16
CA ASP A 65 -13.55 6.08 -13.77
C ASP A 65 -12.77 7.20 -13.06
N VAL A 66 -11.52 6.90 -12.69
CA VAL A 66 -10.64 7.84 -12.00
C VAL A 66 -10.24 8.93 -12.98
N ALA A 67 -10.83 10.12 -12.81
CA ALA A 67 -10.55 11.27 -13.64
C ALA A 67 -9.15 11.85 -13.37
N PHE A 68 -8.45 12.26 -14.44
CA PHE A 68 -7.15 12.90 -14.34
C PHE A 68 -6.92 13.89 -15.49
N GLU A 69 -5.97 14.80 -15.32
CA GLU A 69 -5.58 15.79 -16.33
C GLU A 69 -4.07 15.69 -16.58
N GLY A 70 -3.64 15.89 -17.83
CA GLY A 70 -2.23 15.83 -18.20
C GLY A 70 -1.60 14.45 -17.97
N LYS A 71 -0.49 14.41 -17.22
CA LYS A 71 0.19 13.18 -16.80
C LYS A 71 0.00 12.98 -15.30
N ALA A 72 -0.58 11.86 -14.90
CA ALA A 72 -0.81 11.51 -13.51
C ALA A 72 -0.22 10.13 -13.17
N GLU A 73 0.22 9.94 -11.93
CA GLU A 73 0.72 8.66 -11.42
C GLU A 73 0.01 8.31 -10.12
N PHE A 74 -0.59 7.12 -10.06
CA PHE A 74 -1.36 6.60 -8.95
C PHE A 74 -0.67 5.37 -8.37
N LYS A 75 0.13 5.56 -7.33
CA LYS A 75 0.78 4.46 -6.61
C LYS A 75 -0.25 3.64 -5.83
N GLN A 76 -0.17 2.31 -5.93
CA GLN A 76 -1.06 1.42 -5.22
C GLN A 76 -0.38 0.88 -3.96
N ALA A 77 -1.11 0.90 -2.85
CA ALA A 77 -0.65 0.25 -1.62
C ALA A 77 -0.86 -1.26 -1.74
N ILE A 78 0.23 -2.01 -1.70
CA ILE A 78 0.20 -3.46 -1.59
C ILE A 78 0.03 -3.80 -0.12
N ALA A 79 -1.02 -4.54 0.23
CA ALA A 79 -1.09 -5.19 1.52
C ALA A 79 -0.02 -6.30 1.57
N GLY A 80 0.91 -6.23 2.51
CA GLY A 80 2.12 -7.07 2.54
C GLY A 80 3.36 -6.33 2.02
N ARG A 81 4.52 -7.00 2.07
CA ARG A 81 5.79 -6.43 1.58
C ARG A 81 5.94 -6.57 0.07
N PHE A 82 5.34 -7.61 -0.50
CA PHE A 82 5.35 -7.89 -1.93
C PHE A 82 4.00 -8.40 -2.43
N ALA A 83 3.82 -8.34 -3.75
CA ALA A 83 2.71 -8.99 -4.46
C ALA A 83 3.23 -10.11 -5.38
N GLN A 84 2.50 -11.23 -5.43
CA GLN A 84 2.71 -12.35 -6.35
C GLN A 84 1.42 -12.69 -7.09
N ASN A 85 1.51 -13.58 -8.09
CA ASN A 85 0.37 -14.10 -8.83
C ASN A 85 -0.55 -12.98 -9.37
N ILE A 86 0.08 -11.95 -9.95
CA ILE A 86 -0.62 -10.75 -10.41
C ILE A 86 -1.46 -11.06 -11.65
N VAL A 87 -2.72 -10.69 -11.59
CA VAL A 87 -3.68 -10.78 -12.70
C VAL A 87 -4.26 -9.40 -12.96
N ILE A 88 -4.09 -8.90 -14.18
CA ILE A 88 -4.76 -7.69 -14.64
C ILE A 88 -6.11 -8.12 -15.20
N THR A 89 -7.17 -7.95 -14.41
CA THR A 89 -8.53 -8.29 -14.83
C THR A 89 -9.02 -7.29 -15.85
N ASN A 90 -8.78 -6.00 -15.63
CA ASN A 90 -9.16 -4.95 -16.56
C ASN A 90 -8.21 -3.77 -16.46
N PHE A 91 -7.85 -3.19 -17.60
CA PHE A 91 -7.21 -1.88 -17.65
C PHE A 91 -7.69 -1.10 -18.88
N GLN A 92 -8.38 0.01 -18.63
CA GLN A 92 -8.91 0.90 -19.65
C GLN A 92 -8.48 2.34 -19.34
N ALA A 93 -8.28 3.11 -20.40
CA ALA A 93 -7.99 4.52 -20.32
C ALA A 93 -8.78 5.25 -21.41
N THR A 94 -9.33 6.41 -21.07
CA THR A 94 -9.98 7.31 -22.01
C THR A 94 -9.32 8.69 -21.97
N GLY A 95 -9.49 9.46 -23.03
CA GLY A 95 -8.86 10.78 -23.18
C GLY A 95 -7.90 10.83 -24.36
N ASN A 96 -7.24 11.97 -24.52
CA ASN A 96 -6.32 12.20 -25.63
C ASN A 96 -4.98 11.51 -25.36
N ASN A 97 -4.47 10.69 -26.26
CA ASN A 97 -3.24 9.90 -26.04
C ASN A 97 -3.35 8.90 -24.87
N ALA A 98 -4.57 8.44 -24.58
CA ALA A 98 -4.85 7.49 -23.51
C ALA A 98 -4.10 6.17 -23.68
N GLU A 99 -3.78 5.77 -24.91
CA GLU A 99 -2.99 4.58 -25.26
C GLU A 99 -1.58 4.55 -24.65
N LYS A 100 -1.07 5.71 -24.21
CA LYS A 100 0.22 5.83 -23.52
C LYS A 100 0.13 5.67 -22.01
N SER A 101 -1.08 5.62 -21.47
CA SER A 101 -1.30 5.23 -20.08
C SER A 101 -0.73 3.83 -19.87
N MET A 102 -0.30 3.50 -18.65
CA MET A 102 0.24 2.17 -18.39
C MET A 102 0.11 1.78 -16.93
N ILE A 103 -0.09 0.49 -16.66
CA ILE A 103 0.23 -0.09 -15.36
C ILE A 103 1.72 -0.43 -15.39
N LYS A 104 2.45 0.06 -14.40
CA LYS A 104 3.88 -0.20 -14.20
C LYS A 104 4.02 -1.09 -12.97
N ILE A 105 4.66 -2.24 -13.16
CA ILE A 105 4.98 -3.17 -12.09
C ILE A 105 6.50 -3.24 -11.97
N VAL A 106 7.01 -3.01 -10.77
CA VAL A 106 8.44 -3.12 -10.46
C VAL A 106 8.67 -4.41 -9.68
N TRP A 107 9.53 -5.28 -10.21
CA TRP A 107 9.87 -6.56 -9.62
C TRP A 107 11.08 -6.45 -8.67
N GLU A 108 11.25 -7.43 -7.78
CA GLU A 108 12.34 -7.50 -6.80
C GLU A 108 13.73 -7.46 -7.45
N ASN A 109 13.87 -8.00 -8.66
CA ASN A 109 15.10 -7.96 -9.45
C ASN A 109 15.33 -6.63 -10.18
N GLY A 110 14.47 -5.63 -9.99
CA GLY A 110 14.52 -4.32 -10.65
C GLY A 110 13.95 -4.28 -12.06
N GLN A 111 13.45 -5.41 -12.60
CA GLN A 111 12.75 -5.41 -13.89
C GLN A 111 11.45 -4.62 -13.80
N ILE A 112 11.11 -3.94 -14.91
CA ILE A 112 9.88 -3.15 -15.00
C ILE A 112 9.00 -3.77 -16.08
N GLU A 113 7.82 -4.23 -15.68
CA GLU A 113 6.79 -4.63 -16.62
C GLU A 113 5.80 -3.48 -16.85
N LYS A 114 5.43 -3.27 -18.11
CA LYS A 114 4.48 -2.25 -18.54
C LYS A 114 3.29 -2.91 -19.22
N ILE A 115 2.10 -2.50 -18.84
CA ILE A 115 0.85 -3.03 -19.35
C ILE A 115 0.01 -1.87 -19.85
N TYR A 116 -0.46 -1.95 -21.09
CA TYR A 116 -1.16 -0.85 -21.77
C TYR A 116 -2.68 -1.04 -21.74
N PRO A 117 -3.47 0.03 -21.95
CA PRO A 117 -4.92 -0.03 -21.93
C PRO A 117 -5.47 -0.99 -22.98
N GLY A 118 -6.66 -1.54 -22.72
CA GLY A 118 -7.25 -2.61 -23.50
C GLY A 118 -6.83 -4.01 -23.02
N THR A 119 -5.99 -4.11 -21.98
CA THR A 119 -5.61 -5.40 -21.40
C THR A 119 -6.72 -5.93 -20.50
N THR A 120 -7.15 -7.17 -20.76
CA THR A 120 -8.14 -7.89 -19.93
C THR A 120 -7.64 -9.30 -19.63
N ASP A 121 -7.91 -9.79 -18.43
CA ASP A 121 -7.57 -11.14 -17.94
C ASP A 121 -6.11 -11.59 -18.18
N LYS A 122 -5.16 -10.65 -18.20
CA LYS A 122 -3.73 -10.95 -18.37
C LYS A 122 -3.16 -11.47 -17.05
N ARG A 123 -2.77 -12.74 -17.04
CA ARG A 123 -2.00 -13.33 -15.94
C ARG A 123 -0.51 -13.12 -16.17
N ILE A 124 0.18 -12.62 -15.17
CA ILE A 124 1.63 -12.50 -15.19
C ILE A 124 2.19 -13.70 -14.45
N LEU A 125 2.59 -14.72 -15.22
CA LEU A 125 3.24 -15.92 -14.71
C LEU A 125 4.71 -15.59 -14.45
N SER A 126 4.96 -14.92 -13.33
CA SER A 126 6.31 -14.62 -12.87
C SER A 126 6.53 -15.29 -11.52
N ASN A 127 7.63 -16.02 -11.39
CA ASN A 127 8.12 -16.48 -10.07
C ASN A 127 8.68 -15.31 -9.25
N GLN A 128 8.62 -14.08 -9.77
CA GLN A 128 9.14 -12.88 -9.14
C GLN A 128 8.09 -12.23 -8.25
N ARG A 129 8.58 -11.47 -7.27
CA ARG A 129 7.78 -10.68 -6.33
C ARG A 129 7.74 -9.24 -6.79
N ALA A 130 6.55 -8.66 -6.95
CA ALA A 130 6.40 -7.24 -7.23
C ALA A 130 6.57 -6.45 -5.94
N VAL A 131 7.38 -5.39 -6.02
CA VAL A 131 7.67 -4.47 -4.91
C VAL A 131 6.81 -3.20 -5.01
N ASP A 132 6.45 -2.80 -6.23
CA ASP A 132 5.65 -1.61 -6.49
C ASP A 132 4.72 -1.83 -7.67
N ILE A 133 3.49 -1.32 -7.54
CA ILE A 133 2.49 -1.28 -8.62
C ILE A 133 1.98 0.16 -8.71
N SER A 134 2.13 0.77 -9.87
CA SER A 134 1.70 2.15 -10.14
C SER A 134 0.88 2.22 -11.43
N ILE A 135 -0.14 3.06 -11.45
CA ILE A 135 -0.97 3.31 -12.62
C ILE A 135 -0.65 4.71 -13.14
N LEU A 136 -0.22 4.81 -14.38
CA LEU A 136 0.14 6.05 -15.06
C LEU A 136 -0.96 6.43 -16.05
N GLY A 137 -1.56 7.59 -15.86
CA GLY A 137 -2.50 8.21 -16.79
C GLY A 137 -1.79 9.20 -17.72
N TYR A 138 -2.14 9.15 -19.00
CA TYR A 138 -1.66 10.11 -20.00
C TYR A 138 -2.82 10.67 -20.82
N SER A 139 -3.04 11.99 -20.71
CA SER A 139 -4.10 12.72 -21.43
C SER A 139 -3.60 14.02 -22.11
N MET A 140 -2.28 14.17 -22.27
CA MET A 140 -1.63 15.41 -22.75
C MET A 140 -1.33 15.35 -24.26
N HIS A 141 -1.40 16.49 -24.96
CA HIS A 141 -0.89 16.60 -26.33
C HIS A 141 0.64 16.70 -26.36
N GLU A 142 1.31 16.04 -27.31
CA GLU A 142 2.78 16.03 -27.40
C GLU A 142 3.40 17.38 -27.80
N ARG A 143 2.63 18.32 -28.40
CA ARG A 143 3.12 19.65 -28.80
C ARG A 143 2.89 20.68 -27.69
N ARG A 144 3.99 21.32 -27.30
CA ARG A 144 4.22 22.07 -26.05
C ARG A 144 3.58 23.46 -25.93
N ILE A 145 2.68 23.86 -26.83
CA ILE A 145 2.28 25.27 -26.96
C ILE A 145 0.88 25.59 -26.41
N PHE A 146 0.08 24.57 -26.09
CA PHE A 146 -1.26 24.78 -25.58
C PHE A 146 -1.42 24.06 -24.24
N LYS A 147 -1.79 24.86 -23.25
CA LYS A 147 -2.49 24.56 -22.00
C LYS A 147 -2.88 23.08 -21.86
N ASP A 148 -2.48 22.45 -20.76
CA ASP A 148 -2.87 21.07 -20.40
C ASP A 148 -4.33 20.82 -20.81
N SER A 149 -4.53 19.77 -21.60
CA SER A 149 -5.83 19.40 -22.17
C SER A 149 -6.93 19.57 -21.13
N SER A 150 -7.88 20.49 -21.38
CA SER A 150 -9.07 20.65 -20.52
C SER A 150 -9.98 19.43 -20.54
N ARG A 151 -9.76 18.50 -21.49
CA ARG A 151 -10.43 17.21 -21.49
C ARG A 151 -9.74 16.30 -20.49
N LYS A 152 -10.44 16.05 -19.39
CA LYS A 152 -10.13 15.03 -18.40
C LYS A 152 -10.10 13.67 -19.07
N GLY A 153 -9.01 12.94 -18.89
CA GLY A 153 -8.97 11.50 -19.16
C GLY A 153 -9.60 10.73 -17.99
N THR A 154 -9.96 9.48 -18.21
CA THR A 154 -10.37 8.56 -17.13
C THR A 154 -9.57 7.28 -17.18
N LEU A 155 -9.29 6.70 -16.02
CA LEU A 155 -8.66 5.39 -15.88
C LEU A 155 -9.58 4.45 -15.11
N THR A 156 -9.68 3.23 -15.61
CA THR A 156 -10.34 2.12 -14.93
C THR A 156 -9.39 0.94 -14.90
N TRP A 157 -9.10 0.43 -13.71
CA TRP A 157 -8.25 -0.75 -13.53
C TRP A 157 -8.79 -1.68 -12.46
N GLU A 158 -8.54 -2.97 -12.64
CA GLU A 158 -8.68 -4.00 -11.62
C GLU A 158 -7.48 -4.95 -11.71
N ILE A 159 -6.73 -5.03 -10.62
CA ILE A 159 -5.55 -5.86 -10.48
C ILE A 159 -5.78 -6.78 -9.29
N ARG A 160 -5.68 -8.08 -9.51
CA ARG A 160 -5.74 -9.10 -8.47
C ARG A 160 -4.34 -9.60 -8.16
N TYR A 161 -4.05 -9.84 -6.90
CA TYR A 161 -2.72 -10.30 -6.48
C TYR A 161 -2.78 -11.07 -5.17
N GLU A 162 -1.74 -11.85 -4.89
CA GLU A 162 -1.52 -12.51 -3.60
C GLU A 162 -0.48 -11.73 -2.79
N PRO A 163 -0.78 -11.34 -1.54
CA PRO A 163 0.16 -10.62 -0.68
C PRO A 163 1.21 -11.57 -0.10
N VAL A 164 2.44 -11.08 0.05
CA VAL A 164 3.54 -11.82 0.68
C VAL A 164 4.17 -10.95 1.78
N GLU A 165 4.12 -11.48 3.00
CA GLU A 165 4.84 -10.99 4.17
C GLU A 165 6.07 -11.91 4.33
N LEU A 166 7.28 -11.36 4.25
CA LEU A 166 8.51 -12.14 4.50
C LEU A 166 8.66 -12.43 5.99
#